data_AF-A0A969H8T4-F1
#
_entry.id   AF-A0A969H8T4-F1
#
_cell.length_a   1.000
_cell.length_b   1.000
_cell.length_c   1.000
_cell.angle_alpha   90.00
_cell.angle_beta   90.00
_cell.angle_gamma   90.00
#
_symmetry.space_group_name_H-M   'P 1'
#
loop_
_entity.id
_entity.type
_entity.pdbx_description
1 polymer ?
#
loop_
_entity_poly.entity_id
_entity_poly.type
_entity_poly.pdbx_seq_one_letter_code
_entity_poly.pdbx_strand_id
1 'polypeptide(L)'
;MVLLLLVAVVLLAGRWQQSRKKSMKPPQPVWEGEGPAPLKRWTGTYTLGQDHYDEFFTIETDSGDFLGESGMGIMEAIPNTSPKQVMAFDVGLFDKTDITTLSRVVMSEQAYNDPTLRAKIEANPQAQAILAEPGKSFTLETSAMRVEAKIDELEYGPGNAYFNKLKLSLAVFVKEGADLKIGTMDIPDQYR
;
A
#
# COMPACT_ATOMS: atom_id res chain seq x y z
N MET A 1 -28.67 -9.79 -52.45
CA MET A 1 -27.74 -8.64 -52.31
C MET A 1 -28.06 -7.71 -51.14
N VAL A 2 -29.33 -7.36 -50.88
CA VAL A 2 -29.71 -6.40 -49.81
C VAL A 2 -29.38 -6.90 -48.39
N LEU A 3 -29.51 -8.21 -48.13
CA LEU A 3 -29.26 -8.79 -46.81
C LEU A 3 -27.77 -8.78 -46.39
N LEU A 4 -26.85 -8.90 -47.37
CA LEU A 4 -25.40 -8.90 -47.11
C LEU A 4 -24.87 -7.51 -46.77
N LEU A 5 -25.47 -6.45 -47.33
CA LEU A 5 -25.12 -5.06 -47.03
C LEU A 5 -25.51 -4.66 -45.60
N LEU A 6 -26.68 -5.12 -45.12
CA LEU A 6 -27.15 -4.85 -43.75
C LEU A 6 -26.22 -5.47 -42.69
N VAL A 7 -25.76 -6.71 -42.90
CA VAL A 7 -24.82 -7.37 -41.98
C VAL A 7 -23.47 -6.66 -41.95
N ALA A 8 -22.96 -6.21 -43.11
CA ALA A 8 -21.71 -5.47 -43.16
C ALA A 8 -21.78 -4.12 -42.42
N VAL A 9 -22.89 -3.38 -42.53
CA VAL A 9 -23.09 -2.10 -41.82
C VAL A 9 -23.17 -2.33 -40.30
N VAL A 10 -23.85 -3.38 -39.84
CA VAL A 10 -23.95 -3.70 -38.40
C VAL A 10 -22.58 -4.12 -37.84
N LEU A 11 -21.78 -4.88 -38.59
CA LEU A 11 -20.42 -5.26 -38.17
C LEU A 11 -19.46 -4.06 -38.16
N LEU A 12 -19.56 -3.15 -39.13
CA LEU A 12 -18.78 -1.90 -39.16
C LEU A 12 -19.18 -0.94 -38.04
N ALA A 13 -20.47 -0.82 -37.74
CA ALA A 13 -20.99 -0.01 -36.63
C ALA A 13 -20.60 -0.60 -35.25
N GLY A 14 -20.64 -1.93 -35.11
CA GLY A 14 -20.22 -2.63 -33.90
C GLY A 14 -18.74 -2.43 -33.58
N ARG A 15 -17.87 -2.41 -34.60
CA ARG A 15 -16.43 -2.10 -34.45
C ARG A 15 -16.19 -0.63 -34.10
N TRP A 16 -17.04 0.28 -34.56
CA TRP A 16 -16.95 1.72 -34.25
C TRP A 16 -17.43 2.05 -32.83
N GLN A 17 -18.44 1.34 -32.31
CA GLN A 17 -18.88 1.53 -30.92
C GLN A 17 -17.87 1.00 -29.90
N GLN A 18 -17.11 -0.05 -30.23
CA GLN A 18 -16.08 -0.58 -29.33
C GLN A 18 -14.86 0.34 -29.19
N SER A 19 -14.51 1.14 -30.21
CA SER A 19 -13.33 2.03 -30.14
C SER A 19 -13.56 3.34 -29.37
N ARG A 20 -14.80 3.64 -28.93
CA ARG A 20 -15.15 4.90 -28.25
C ARG A 20 -15.34 4.80 -26.75
N LYS A 21 -15.21 3.62 -26.13
CA LYS A 21 -15.07 3.55 -24.66
C LYS A 21 -13.63 3.86 -24.27
N LYS A 22 -13.22 5.12 -24.49
CA LYS A 22 -12.10 5.70 -23.74
C LYS A 22 -12.54 5.67 -22.28
N SER A 23 -11.97 4.77 -21.50
CA SER A 23 -12.13 4.76 -20.05
C SER A 23 -11.69 6.14 -19.54
N MET A 24 -12.66 7.00 -19.22
CA MET A 24 -12.38 8.23 -18.50
C MET A 24 -11.99 7.78 -17.10
N LYS A 25 -10.69 7.77 -16.81
CA LYS A 25 -10.20 7.67 -15.43
C LYS A 25 -10.94 8.77 -14.64
N PRO A 26 -11.58 8.44 -13.49
CA PRO A 26 -12.22 9.45 -12.66
C PRO A 26 -11.23 10.59 -12.40
N PRO A 27 -11.68 11.86 -12.40
CA PRO A 27 -10.81 12.98 -12.09
C PRO A 27 -10.14 12.72 -10.74
N GLN A 28 -8.82 12.59 -10.76
CA GLN A 28 -8.04 12.45 -9.55
C GLN A 28 -8.22 13.74 -8.73
N PRO A 29 -8.48 13.65 -7.42
CA PRO A 29 -8.57 14.84 -6.57
C PRO A 29 -7.30 15.70 -6.72
N VAL A 30 -7.50 16.96 -7.12
CA VAL A 30 -6.43 17.95 -7.26
C VAL A 30 -5.68 18.03 -5.93
N TRP A 31 -4.37 17.94 -5.98
CA TRP A 31 -3.54 18.09 -4.79
C TRP A 31 -3.59 19.55 -4.33
N GLU A 32 -4.09 19.79 -3.13
CA GLU A 32 -4.20 21.11 -2.50
C GLU A 32 -3.10 21.38 -1.46
N GLY A 33 -2.14 20.45 -1.31
CA GLY A 33 -1.02 20.59 -0.36
C GLY A 33 0.19 21.30 -0.94
N GLU A 34 1.20 21.53 -0.10
CA GLU A 34 2.49 22.08 -0.51
C GLU A 34 3.36 20.99 -1.18
N GLY A 35 4.12 21.37 -2.22
CA GLY A 35 5.02 20.47 -2.94
C GLY A 35 4.36 19.65 -4.05
N PRO A 36 5.11 18.72 -4.68
CA PRO A 36 4.58 17.87 -5.74
C PRO A 36 3.49 16.94 -5.22
N ALA A 37 2.49 16.67 -6.07
CA ALA A 37 1.42 15.73 -5.75
C ALA A 37 1.98 14.33 -5.46
N PRO A 38 1.32 13.55 -4.59
CA PRO A 38 1.74 12.17 -4.34
C PRO A 38 1.66 11.35 -5.63
N LEU A 39 2.66 10.52 -5.85
CA LEU A 39 2.73 9.55 -6.95
C LEU A 39 1.55 8.57 -6.88
N LYS A 40 1.18 8.16 -5.66
CA LYS A 40 0.06 7.24 -5.43
C LYS A 40 -0.57 7.49 -4.08
N ARG A 41 -1.89 7.32 -4.02
CA ARG A 41 -2.64 7.25 -2.76
C ARG A 41 -3.32 5.90 -2.67
N TRP A 42 -3.38 5.37 -1.46
CA TRP A 42 -4.00 4.07 -1.17
C TRP A 42 -4.68 4.12 0.20
N THR A 43 -5.70 3.30 0.38
CA THR A 43 -6.40 3.14 1.65
C THR A 43 -6.59 1.66 1.90
N GLY A 44 -6.09 1.19 3.04
CA GLY A 44 -6.29 -0.17 3.53
C GLY A 44 -7.34 -0.18 4.62
N THR A 45 -8.16 -1.22 4.68
CA THR A 45 -9.13 -1.41 5.76
C THR A 45 -9.15 -2.86 6.19
N TYR A 46 -8.62 -3.10 7.38
CA TYR A 46 -8.80 -4.35 8.09
C TYR A 46 -10.08 -4.32 8.92
N THR A 47 -10.81 -5.43 8.96
CA THR A 47 -11.90 -5.73 9.89
C THR A 47 -11.74 -7.14 10.42
N LEU A 48 -12.05 -7.35 11.71
CA LEU A 48 -11.98 -8.65 12.38
C LEU A 48 -12.66 -9.75 11.56
N GLY A 49 -11.95 -10.87 11.39
CA GLY A 49 -12.36 -11.98 10.51
C GLY A 49 -11.57 -12.04 9.19
N GLN A 50 -10.85 -10.99 8.82
CA GLN A 50 -9.90 -11.01 7.71
C GLN A 50 -8.56 -11.62 8.15
N ASP A 51 -8.55 -12.91 8.49
CA ASP A 51 -7.42 -13.63 9.09
C ASP A 51 -6.16 -13.74 8.20
N HIS A 52 -6.28 -13.33 6.93
CA HIS A 52 -5.22 -13.32 5.92
C HIS A 52 -5.05 -11.93 5.29
N TYR A 53 -5.41 -10.87 6.00
CA TYR A 53 -5.24 -9.50 5.51
C TYR A 53 -3.76 -9.21 5.25
N ASP A 54 -3.44 -8.95 3.99
CA ASP A 54 -2.12 -8.61 3.49
C ASP A 54 -2.28 -7.86 2.16
N GLU A 55 -2.29 -6.53 2.22
CA GLU A 55 -2.55 -5.68 1.06
C GLU A 55 -1.38 -4.73 0.85
N PHE A 56 -0.52 -5.11 -0.10
CA PHE A 56 0.57 -4.29 -0.60
C PHE A 56 0.32 -3.92 -2.05
N PHE A 57 0.57 -2.65 -2.37
CA PHE A 57 0.43 -2.10 -3.70
C PHE A 57 1.78 -1.73 -4.26
N THR A 58 1.93 -2.01 -5.54
CA THR A 58 3.09 -1.64 -6.31
C THR A 58 3.19 -0.11 -6.50
N ILE A 59 4.40 0.42 -6.33
CA ILE A 59 4.78 1.80 -6.65
C ILE A 59 5.52 1.77 -7.98
N GLU A 60 4.99 2.51 -8.96
CA GLU A 60 5.48 2.55 -10.34
C GLU A 60 5.53 4.00 -10.84
N THR A 61 6.40 4.26 -11.82
CA THR A 61 6.38 5.50 -12.60
C THR A 61 5.14 5.56 -13.51
N ASP A 62 4.89 6.72 -14.13
CA ASP A 62 3.85 6.86 -15.17
C ASP A 62 4.09 5.95 -16.39
N SER A 63 5.34 5.55 -16.65
CA SER A 63 5.72 4.59 -17.69
C SER A 63 5.51 3.12 -17.27
N GLY A 64 5.17 2.85 -16.01
CA GLY A 64 5.00 1.51 -15.46
C GLY A 64 6.28 0.86 -14.95
N ASP A 65 7.35 1.63 -14.74
CA ASP A 65 8.60 1.09 -14.19
C ASP A 65 8.45 0.88 -12.68
N PHE A 66 8.72 -0.34 -12.23
CA PHE A 66 8.64 -0.71 -10.82
C PHE A 66 9.69 0.04 -9.98
N LEU A 67 9.22 0.85 -9.03
CA LEU A 67 10.04 1.61 -8.07
C LEU A 67 10.07 0.97 -6.68
N GLY A 68 9.05 0.21 -6.30
CA GLY A 68 8.94 -0.33 -4.95
C GLY A 68 7.54 -0.80 -4.61
N GLU A 69 7.28 -1.03 -3.33
CA GLU A 69 6.01 -1.52 -2.83
C GLU A 69 5.69 -0.90 -1.47
N SER A 70 4.42 -0.63 -1.19
CA SER A 70 3.98 -0.18 0.13
C SER A 70 2.58 -0.70 0.42
N GLY A 71 2.21 -0.79 1.69
CA GLY A 71 0.94 -1.39 2.07
C GLY A 71 0.82 -1.63 3.56
N MET A 72 -0.16 -2.48 3.90
CA MET A 72 -0.40 -2.94 5.26
C MET A 72 -0.68 -4.44 5.28
N GLY A 73 -0.07 -5.15 6.21
CA GLY A 73 -0.30 -6.59 6.43
C GLY A 73 -0.32 -6.98 7.91
N ILE A 74 -0.90 -8.13 8.22
CA ILE A 74 -0.90 -8.68 9.59
C ILE A 74 0.53 -9.03 10.02
N MET A 75 0.97 -8.54 11.18
CA MET A 75 2.30 -8.84 11.74
C MET A 75 2.23 -9.78 12.95
N GLU A 76 1.33 -9.51 13.90
CA GLU A 76 1.22 -10.29 15.14
C GLU A 76 -0.26 -10.39 15.56
N ALA A 77 -0.65 -11.56 16.07
CA ALA A 77 -2.00 -11.83 16.54
C ALA A 77 -1.97 -12.62 17.85
N ILE A 78 -3.01 -12.48 18.66
CA ILE A 78 -3.15 -13.24 19.90
C ILE A 78 -3.23 -14.74 19.56
N PRO A 79 -2.37 -15.59 20.15
CA PRO A 79 -2.36 -17.02 19.87
C PRO A 79 -3.71 -17.70 20.18
N ASN A 80 -4.05 -18.73 19.41
CA ASN A 80 -5.22 -19.59 19.64
C ASN A 80 -6.58 -18.87 19.63
N THR A 81 -6.71 -17.81 18.83
CA THR A 81 -7.97 -17.09 18.62
C THR A 81 -8.60 -17.44 17.27
N SER A 82 -9.93 -17.42 17.19
CA SER A 82 -10.70 -17.60 15.95
C SER A 82 -11.98 -16.74 16.02
N PRO A 83 -12.16 -15.74 15.14
CA PRO A 83 -11.19 -15.25 14.15
C PRO A 83 -9.89 -14.75 14.80
N LYS A 84 -8.82 -14.59 13.99
CA LYS A 84 -7.53 -14.09 14.50
C LYS A 84 -7.71 -12.71 15.10
N GLN A 85 -7.41 -12.58 16.39
CA GLN A 85 -7.37 -11.30 17.08
C GLN A 85 -6.02 -10.62 16.81
N VAL A 86 -5.94 -9.91 15.69
CA VAL A 86 -4.72 -9.21 15.26
C VAL A 86 -4.40 -8.06 16.20
N MET A 87 -3.17 -8.01 16.71
CA MET A 87 -2.72 -7.03 17.69
C MET A 87 -1.61 -6.12 17.18
N ALA A 88 -1.02 -6.42 16.02
CA ALA A 88 -0.12 -5.55 15.30
C ALA A 88 -0.19 -5.76 13.78
N PHE A 89 -0.08 -4.65 13.03
CA PHE A 89 0.05 -4.62 11.57
C PHE A 89 1.41 -4.07 11.17
N ASP A 90 2.01 -4.61 10.12
CA ASP A 90 3.11 -3.95 9.43
C ASP A 90 2.55 -2.95 8.43
N VAL A 91 3.01 -1.70 8.49
CA VAL A 91 2.89 -0.74 7.40
C VAL A 91 4.26 -0.60 6.79
N GLY A 92 4.44 -1.14 5.59
CA GLY A 92 5.74 -1.32 4.97
C GLY A 92 6.02 -0.37 3.80
N LEU A 93 7.30 -0.11 3.55
CA LEU A 93 7.81 0.55 2.35
C LEU A 93 9.07 -0.19 1.88
N PHE A 94 9.00 -0.81 0.70
CA PHE A 94 10.15 -1.29 -0.04
C PHE A 94 10.52 -0.27 -1.12
N ASP A 95 11.79 0.14 -1.14
CA ASP A 95 12.37 1.01 -2.15
C ASP A 95 13.43 0.25 -2.95
N LYS A 96 13.19 0.12 -4.26
CA LYS A 96 14.08 -0.60 -5.17
C LYS A 96 15.36 0.17 -5.45
N THR A 97 15.38 1.50 -5.33
CA THR A 97 16.54 2.31 -5.72
C THR A 97 17.71 2.13 -4.75
N ASP A 98 17.43 1.82 -3.49
CA ASP A 98 18.43 1.54 -2.45
C ASP A 98 18.26 0.16 -1.79
N ILE A 99 17.33 -0.68 -2.29
CA ILE A 99 17.00 -2.02 -1.78
C ILE A 99 16.71 -1.98 -0.27
N THR A 100 16.04 -0.94 0.20
CA THR A 100 15.66 -0.77 1.61
C THR A 100 14.22 -1.20 1.82
N THR A 101 13.96 -1.93 2.90
CA THR A 101 12.59 -2.18 3.39
C THR A 101 12.46 -1.56 4.78
N LEU A 102 11.51 -0.65 4.95
CA LEU A 102 11.16 -0.06 6.23
C LEU A 102 9.83 -0.62 6.72
N SER A 103 9.74 -0.80 8.04
CA SER A 103 8.53 -1.26 8.72
C SER A 103 8.11 -0.25 9.78
N ARG A 104 6.81 0.05 9.81
CA ARG A 104 6.15 0.74 10.91
C ARG A 104 5.12 -0.22 11.46
N VAL A 105 5.45 -0.84 12.59
CA VAL A 105 4.57 -1.82 13.22
C VAL A 105 3.52 -1.07 14.03
N VAL A 106 2.31 -0.97 13.48
CA VAL A 106 1.16 -0.32 14.10
C VAL A 106 0.52 -1.29 15.10
N MET A 107 0.65 -1.00 16.38
CA MET A 107 0.34 -1.89 17.49
C MET A 107 -0.90 -1.43 18.25
N SER A 108 -1.70 -2.39 18.71
CA SER A 108 -2.71 -2.15 19.74
C SER A 108 -2.06 -1.67 21.04
N GLU A 109 -2.85 -1.05 21.92
CA GLU A 109 -2.34 -0.52 23.18
C GLU A 109 -1.72 -1.61 24.06
N GLN A 110 -2.38 -2.77 24.19
CA GLN A 110 -1.82 -3.86 24.97
C GLN A 110 -0.53 -4.40 24.36
N ALA A 111 -0.47 -4.55 23.03
CA ALA A 111 0.73 -5.00 22.34
C ALA A 111 1.88 -4.00 22.49
N TYR A 112 1.59 -2.71 22.38
CA TYR A 112 2.58 -1.64 22.55
C TYR A 112 3.11 -1.56 23.99
N ASN A 113 2.29 -1.90 24.97
CA ASN A 113 2.72 -1.92 26.37
C ASN A 113 3.43 -3.21 26.78
N ASP A 114 3.57 -4.20 25.88
CA ASP A 114 4.41 -5.39 26.08
C ASP A 114 5.88 -5.08 25.73
N PRO A 115 6.78 -4.96 26.73
CA PRO A 115 8.18 -4.61 26.49
C PRO A 115 8.94 -5.72 25.74
N THR A 116 8.54 -6.97 25.86
CA THR A 116 9.18 -8.10 25.15
C THR A 116 8.82 -8.06 23.67
N LEU A 117 7.54 -7.86 23.33
CA LEU A 117 7.12 -7.73 21.94
C LEU A 117 7.73 -6.49 21.28
N ARG A 118 7.77 -5.35 21.98
CA ARG A 118 8.43 -4.14 21.47
C ARG A 118 9.92 -4.34 21.23
N ALA A 119 10.64 -4.94 22.18
CA ALA A 119 12.06 -5.23 22.00
C ALA A 119 12.32 -6.16 20.80
N LYS A 120 11.44 -7.15 20.56
CA LYS A 120 11.51 -8.02 19.36
C LYS A 120 11.37 -7.23 18.07
N ILE A 121 10.46 -6.25 18.02
CA ILE A 121 10.26 -5.39 16.84
C ILE A 121 11.46 -4.46 16.64
N GLU A 122 11.86 -3.76 17.69
CA GLU A 122 12.92 -2.75 17.67
C GLU A 122 14.33 -3.36 17.54
N ALA A 123 14.47 -4.69 17.61
CA ALA A 123 15.70 -5.40 17.27
C ALA A 123 16.06 -5.29 15.78
N ASN A 124 15.07 -5.05 14.90
CA ASN A 124 15.32 -4.67 13.52
C ASN A 124 15.46 -3.14 13.43
N PRO A 125 16.63 -2.59 13.06
CA PRO A 125 16.84 -1.14 12.96
C PRO A 125 15.97 -0.45 11.89
N GLN A 126 15.40 -1.21 10.95
CA GLN A 126 14.48 -0.70 9.92
C GLN A 126 13.00 -0.73 10.36
N ALA A 127 12.71 -1.31 11.53
CA ALA A 127 11.38 -1.40 12.09
C ALA A 127 11.21 -0.43 13.27
N GLN A 128 10.01 0.14 13.40
CA GLN A 128 9.65 1.00 14.53
C GLN A 128 8.24 0.66 15.01
N ALA A 129 8.07 0.53 16.32
CA ALA A 129 6.78 0.35 16.96
C ALA A 129 6.00 1.67 17.00
N ILE A 130 4.73 1.63 16.58
CA ILE A 130 3.80 2.76 16.58
C ILE A 130 2.57 2.35 17.40
N LEU A 131 2.30 3.04 18.52
CA LEU A 131 1.01 2.90 19.19
C LEU A 131 -0.09 3.44 18.29
N ALA A 132 -1.11 2.63 17.98
CA ALA A 132 -2.25 3.06 17.18
C ALA A 132 -3.18 3.97 18.00
N GLU A 133 -3.43 5.16 17.47
CA GLU A 133 -4.34 6.16 18.04
C GLU A 133 -5.18 6.75 16.91
N PRO A 134 -6.45 7.14 17.16
CA PRO A 134 -7.29 7.73 16.12
C PRO A 134 -6.65 9.01 15.57
N GLY A 135 -6.53 9.12 14.24
CA GLY A 135 -5.98 10.29 13.56
C GLY A 135 -4.45 10.40 13.60
N LYS A 136 -3.74 9.44 14.20
CA LYS A 136 -2.27 9.47 14.25
C LYS A 136 -1.68 9.40 12.85
N SER A 137 -0.70 10.26 12.60
CA SER A 137 0.11 10.24 11.38
C SER A 137 1.55 9.84 11.67
N PHE A 138 2.19 9.18 10.72
CA PHE A 138 3.60 8.79 10.77
C PHE A 138 4.16 8.67 9.35
N THR A 139 5.49 8.55 9.23
CA THR A 139 6.15 8.48 7.93
C THR A 139 7.13 7.30 7.83
N LEU A 140 7.30 6.82 6.59
CA LEU A 140 8.39 5.94 6.18
C LEU A 140 9.22 6.69 5.15
N GLU A 141 10.54 6.70 5.31
CA GLU A 141 11.42 7.49 4.46
C GLU A 141 12.69 6.72 4.11
N THR A 142 12.83 6.41 2.83
CA THR A 142 14.04 5.83 2.21
C THR A 142 14.83 6.95 1.52
N SER A 143 15.84 6.60 0.72
CA SER A 143 16.59 7.58 -0.07
C SER A 143 15.75 8.24 -1.15
N ALA A 144 14.90 7.49 -1.87
CA ALA A 144 14.13 8.03 -3.00
C ALA A 144 12.68 8.33 -2.65
N MET A 145 12.11 7.70 -1.61
CA MET A 145 10.67 7.78 -1.36
C MET A 145 10.32 8.19 0.07
N ARG A 146 9.15 8.81 0.19
CA ARG A 146 8.48 9.10 1.46
C ARG A 146 7.04 8.61 1.36
N VAL A 147 6.61 7.82 2.34
CA VAL A 147 5.21 7.47 2.55
C VAL A 147 4.70 8.21 3.77
N GLU A 148 3.65 9.00 3.57
CA GLU A 148 2.86 9.58 4.65
C GLU A 148 1.69 8.64 4.95
N ALA A 149 1.58 8.21 6.21
CA ALA A 149 0.51 7.33 6.67
C ALA A 149 -0.36 8.06 7.69
N LYS A 150 -1.67 7.79 7.68
CA LYS A 150 -2.62 8.27 8.67
C LYS A 150 -3.61 7.19 9.08
N ILE A 151 -3.80 7.00 10.38
CA ILE A 151 -4.86 6.15 10.93
C ILE A 151 -6.19 6.92 10.84
N ASP A 152 -7.04 6.51 9.91
CA ASP A 152 -8.31 7.17 9.62
C ASP A 152 -9.44 6.68 10.54
N GLU A 153 -9.48 5.37 10.79
CA GLU A 153 -10.46 4.76 11.70
C GLU A 153 -9.77 3.68 12.55
N LEU A 154 -10.11 3.65 13.83
CA LEU A 154 -9.55 2.71 14.79
C LEU A 154 -10.65 2.23 15.73
N GLU A 155 -10.89 0.93 15.75
CA GLU A 155 -11.79 0.28 16.71
C GLU A 155 -11.04 -0.87 17.36
N TYR A 156 -10.88 -0.80 18.67
CA TYR A 156 -10.29 -1.88 19.46
C TYR A 156 -11.31 -2.91 19.90
N GLY A 157 -10.83 -4.14 20.08
CA GLY A 157 -11.49 -5.16 20.89
C GLY A 157 -11.37 -4.89 22.40
N PRO A 158 -11.95 -5.76 23.24
CA PRO A 158 -11.90 -5.63 24.69
C PRO A 158 -10.48 -5.43 25.23
N GLY A 159 -10.32 -4.50 26.18
CA GLY A 159 -9.03 -4.23 26.83
C GLY A 159 -7.99 -3.57 25.92
N ASN A 160 -8.39 -3.04 24.76
CA ASN A 160 -7.48 -2.49 23.76
C ASN A 160 -6.39 -3.50 23.32
N ALA A 161 -6.77 -4.78 23.32
CA ALA A 161 -5.86 -5.91 23.13
C ALA A 161 -5.58 -6.26 21.66
N TYR A 162 -6.52 -5.96 20.78
CA TYR A 162 -6.49 -6.28 19.35
C TYR A 162 -7.41 -5.33 18.58
N PHE A 163 -7.33 -5.35 17.25
CA PHE A 163 -8.14 -4.50 16.38
C PHE A 163 -9.45 -5.21 15.98
N ASN A 164 -10.59 -4.56 16.21
CA ASN A 164 -11.84 -4.88 15.52
C ASN A 164 -11.84 -4.28 14.11
N LYS A 165 -11.29 -3.08 13.97
CA LYS A 165 -11.13 -2.37 12.70
C LYS A 165 -9.88 -1.49 12.74
N LEU A 166 -9.14 -1.50 11.65
CA LEU A 166 -8.06 -0.53 11.41
C LEU A 166 -8.14 -0.08 9.96
N LYS A 167 -8.34 1.21 9.76
CA LYS A 167 -8.30 1.83 8.43
C LYS A 167 -7.21 2.88 8.42
N LEU A 168 -6.38 2.85 7.39
CA LEU A 168 -5.36 3.86 7.19
C LEU A 168 -5.26 4.27 5.73
N SER A 169 -4.78 5.49 5.53
CA SER A 169 -4.46 6.06 4.24
C SER A 169 -2.96 6.24 4.11
N LEU A 170 -2.43 5.90 2.93
CA LEU A 170 -1.04 6.07 2.55
C LEU A 170 -0.96 7.02 1.35
N ALA A 171 -0.04 7.97 1.39
CA ALA A 171 0.34 8.82 0.26
C ALA A 171 1.84 8.67 0.00
N VAL A 172 2.19 8.24 -1.20
CA VAL A 172 3.57 7.99 -1.63
C VAL A 172 4.09 9.18 -2.42
N PHE A 173 5.27 9.66 -2.06
CA PHE A 173 5.96 10.76 -2.71
C PHE A 173 7.37 10.30 -3.12
N VAL A 174 7.81 10.75 -4.29
CA VAL A 174 9.22 10.69 -4.69
C VAL A 174 9.91 11.95 -4.17
N LYS A 175 11.05 11.79 -3.52
CA LYS A 175 11.85 12.91 -2.99
C LYS A 175 12.47 13.70 -4.15
N GLU A 176 12.55 15.01 -3.98
CA GLU A 176 13.19 15.88 -4.97
C GLU A 176 14.65 15.48 -5.17
N GLY A 177 15.07 15.33 -6.44
CA GLY A 177 16.43 14.93 -6.79
C GLY A 177 16.76 13.45 -6.56
N ALA A 178 15.79 12.60 -6.23
CA ALA A 178 15.99 11.16 -6.12
C ALA A 178 16.49 10.56 -7.45
N ASP A 179 17.56 9.75 -7.38
CA ASP A 179 18.00 8.95 -8.54
C ASP A 179 17.14 7.69 -8.65
N LEU A 180 16.17 7.74 -9.56
CA LEU A 180 15.28 6.61 -9.84
C LEU A 180 15.91 5.57 -10.77
N LYS A 181 17.18 5.73 -11.17
CA LYS A 181 17.87 4.74 -11.98
C LYS A 181 18.05 3.47 -11.17
N ILE A 182 17.26 2.47 -11.53
CA ILE A 182 17.42 1.09 -11.13
C ILE A 182 18.80 0.65 -11.64
N GLY A 183 19.70 0.22 -10.75
CA GLY A 183 20.96 -0.38 -11.18
C GLY A 183 20.67 -1.44 -12.24
N THR A 184 21.26 -1.30 -13.42
CA THR A 184 21.17 -2.32 -14.48
C THR A 184 21.86 -3.58 -13.95
N MET A 185 21.10 -4.43 -13.25
CA MET A 185 21.58 -5.76 -12.94
C MET A 185 21.49 -6.52 -14.25
N ASP A 186 22.59 -6.50 -15.02
CA ASP A 186 22.72 -7.32 -16.21
C ASP A 186 22.42 -8.77 -15.80
N ILE A 187 21.34 -9.33 -16.34
CA ILE A 187 21.02 -10.75 -16.15
C ILE A 187 22.17 -11.52 -16.80
N PRO A 188 22.95 -12.31 -16.03
CA PRO A 188 24.04 -13.09 -16.59
C PRO A 188 23.50 -13.97 -17.72
N ASP A 189 24.24 -14.14 -18.82
CA ASP A 189 23.77 -14.86 -20.01
C ASP A 189 23.28 -16.29 -19.71
N GLN A 190 23.79 -16.93 -18.66
CA GLN A 190 23.35 -18.25 -18.19
C GLN A 190 21.89 -18.28 -17.66
N TYR A 191 21.29 -17.13 -17.40
CA TYR A 191 19.91 -16.97 -16.93
C TYR A 191 19.00 -16.26 -17.96
N ARG A 192 19.52 -15.99 -19.17
CA ARG A 192 18.72 -15.56 -20.33
C ARG A 192 18.19 -16.79 -21.08
#